data_AF-A0A926SFG4-F1
#
_entry.id   AF-A0A926SFG4-F1
#
_cell.length_a   1.000
_cell.length_b   1.000
_cell.length_c   1.000
_cell.angle_alpha   90.00
_cell.angle_beta   90.00
_cell.angle_gamma   90.00
#
_symmetry.space_group_name_H-M   'P 1'
#
loop_
_entity.id
_entity.type
_entity.pdbx_description
1 polymer ?
#
loop_
_entity_poly.entity_id
_entity_poly.type
_entity_poly.pdbx_seq_one_letter_code
_entity_poly.pdbx_strand_id
1 'polypeptide(L)'
;MYSYKVRTDLIPTTEQDKRTCAERIFQRQPALLELPLILVPEHLLHVPEEFRQQKAVVISVLNRWMTRAKEEDLRLNIERPWIPTAEIYIPHTLRGKRFLKIAKVIGKIPSTLNIVPKNQNQAYWLLTMRYFWQARGVLFAHKLLGVIPNPIEEQGVLSRYLPDTSIKNLELITNIDLACFLLLVRGGRYIRNWAATNKIRYPFKSPMDLFLKIQRQSFLLSWKVGPDDSELDWLSNAQQRDNISARIRLLKQKRWLEPAAVRQPYLEMKQAYVDFLQQVSWYGYWLLVLRDHFDNKHWEKNLLSAHWQDYINALKAGKELFVSEFDWRGGQPYKTKTTSKVQRVEGFIDLLGYIHWVWT
;
A
#
# COMPACT_ATOMS: atom_id res chain seq x y z
N MET A 1 -34.06 26.64 15.81
CA MET A 1 -33.64 25.79 16.95
C MET A 1 -34.47 24.50 16.88
N TYR A 2 -34.01 23.49 16.15
CA TYR A 2 -34.73 22.23 16.02
C TYR A 2 -34.29 21.28 17.14
N SER A 3 -35.16 21.12 18.14
CA SER A 3 -35.01 20.18 19.24
C SER A 3 -35.28 18.76 18.72
N TYR A 4 -34.22 17.97 18.54
CA TYR A 4 -34.37 16.52 18.43
C TYR A 4 -34.64 15.99 19.84
N LYS A 5 -35.92 15.68 20.13
CA LYS A 5 -36.27 14.79 21.24
C LYS A 5 -35.71 13.40 20.92
N VAL A 6 -34.53 13.10 21.46
CA VAL A 6 -34.01 11.73 21.51
C VAL A 6 -34.99 10.92 22.36
N ARG A 7 -35.70 9.97 21.74
CA ARG A 7 -36.49 8.96 22.48
C ARG A 7 -35.51 8.22 23.38
N THR A 8 -35.69 8.36 24.69
CA THR A 8 -34.88 7.75 25.75
C THR A 8 -35.04 6.24 25.90
N ASP A 9 -35.85 5.60 25.02
CA ASP A 9 -36.25 4.20 25.18
C ASP A 9 -35.37 3.22 24.38
N LEU A 10 -34.26 3.69 23.83
CA LEU A 10 -33.24 2.86 23.17
C LEU A 10 -31.87 3.14 23.79
N ILE A 11 -31.72 2.89 25.09
CA ILE A 11 -30.38 2.77 25.67
C ILE A 11 -29.78 1.50 25.05
N PRO A 12 -28.75 1.60 24.20
CA PRO A 12 -28.22 0.43 23.54
C PRO A 12 -27.54 -0.47 24.59
N THR A 13 -28.04 -1.70 24.72
CA THR A 13 -27.65 -2.63 25.79
C THR A 13 -26.31 -3.32 25.54
N THR A 14 -25.84 -3.36 24.29
CA THR A 14 -24.54 -3.93 23.91
C THR A 14 -23.65 -2.92 23.19
N GLU A 15 -22.33 -3.11 23.22
CA GLU A 15 -21.39 -2.28 22.45
C GLU A 15 -21.65 -2.31 20.94
N GLN A 16 -22.17 -3.43 20.44
CA GLN A 16 -22.60 -3.56 19.05
C GLN A 16 -23.81 -2.65 18.77
N ASP A 17 -24.80 -2.61 19.66
CA ASP A 17 -25.98 -1.74 19.51
C ASP A 17 -25.59 -0.25 19.59
N LYS A 18 -24.63 0.10 20.46
CA LYS A 18 -24.10 1.48 20.54
C LYS A 18 -23.43 1.90 19.24
N ARG A 19 -22.60 1.02 18.65
CA ARG A 19 -21.95 1.25 17.37
C ARG A 19 -22.97 1.36 16.23
N THR A 20 -23.93 0.45 16.14
CA THR A 20 -24.98 0.50 15.11
C THR A 20 -25.84 1.76 15.25
N CYS A 21 -26.13 2.20 16.48
CA CYS A 21 -26.82 3.46 16.75
C CYS A 21 -25.97 4.66 16.29
N ALA A 22 -24.68 4.70 16.62
CA ALA A 22 -23.76 5.73 16.18
C ALA A 22 -23.63 5.78 14.64
N GLU A 23 -23.51 4.63 13.97
CA GLU A 23 -23.45 4.54 12.49
C GLU A 23 -24.78 4.96 11.82
N ARG A 24 -25.92 4.91 12.52
CA ARG A 24 -27.21 5.44 12.04
C ARG A 24 -27.33 6.95 12.21
N ILE A 25 -26.76 7.49 13.28
CA ILE A 25 -26.82 8.92 13.61
C ILE A 25 -25.78 9.71 12.81
N PHE A 26 -24.58 9.17 12.65
CA PHE A 26 -23.48 9.80 11.95
C PHE A 26 -23.32 9.15 10.57
N GLN A 27 -23.40 9.95 9.51
CA GLN A 27 -23.10 9.45 8.16
C GLN A 27 -21.64 8.98 8.11
N ARG A 28 -21.45 7.69 7.83
CA ARG A 28 -20.14 7.12 7.59
C ARG A 28 -19.51 7.79 6.37
N GLN A 29 -18.44 8.54 6.60
CA GLN A 29 -17.64 9.06 5.49
C GLN A 29 -16.74 7.95 4.92
N PRO A 30 -16.50 7.94 3.60
CA PRO A 30 -15.55 7.01 3.01
C PRO A 30 -14.15 7.23 3.58
N ALA A 31 -13.58 6.19 4.20
CA ALA A 31 -12.30 6.25 4.89
C ALA A 31 -11.64 4.86 4.97
N LEU A 32 -10.33 4.85 5.14
CA LEU A 32 -9.55 3.64 5.37
C LEU A 32 -9.84 3.02 6.74
N LEU A 33 -9.80 1.70 6.82
CA LEU A 33 -10.24 0.94 7.99
C LEU A 33 -9.64 -0.47 8.02
N GLU A 34 -9.83 -1.20 9.12
CA GLU A 34 -9.32 -2.56 9.28
C GLU A 34 -10.06 -3.57 8.38
N LEU A 35 -9.31 -4.46 7.73
CA LEU A 35 -9.87 -5.49 6.86
C LEU A 35 -9.64 -6.90 7.42
N PRO A 36 -10.43 -7.37 8.41
CA PRO A 36 -10.37 -8.75 8.88
C PRO A 36 -10.56 -9.75 7.73
N LEU A 37 -9.55 -10.60 7.54
CA LEU A 37 -9.58 -11.66 6.53
C LEU A 37 -10.02 -12.98 7.17
N ILE A 38 -11.15 -13.53 6.73
CA ILE A 38 -11.85 -14.63 7.40
C ILE A 38 -12.01 -15.81 6.44
N LEU A 39 -11.38 -16.94 6.76
CA LEU A 39 -11.64 -18.19 6.04
C LEU A 39 -12.95 -18.80 6.51
N VAL A 40 -13.86 -19.04 5.58
CA VAL A 40 -15.14 -19.69 5.84
C VAL A 40 -15.39 -20.85 4.88
N PRO A 41 -16.08 -21.91 5.32
CA PRO A 41 -16.61 -22.93 4.41
C PRO A 41 -17.38 -22.30 3.24
N GLU A 42 -17.25 -22.88 2.05
CA GLU A 42 -17.83 -22.31 0.83
C GLU A 42 -19.35 -22.16 0.90
N HIS A 43 -20.05 -23.12 1.51
CA HIS A 43 -21.49 -23.06 1.70
C HIS A 43 -21.95 -21.84 2.53
N LEU A 44 -21.07 -21.26 3.36
CA LEU A 44 -21.40 -20.05 4.11
C LEU A 44 -21.28 -18.79 3.26
N LEU A 45 -20.60 -18.80 2.11
CA LEU A 45 -20.41 -17.58 1.30
C LEU A 45 -21.72 -17.03 0.73
N HIS A 46 -22.72 -17.88 0.56
CA HIS A 46 -24.07 -17.51 0.10
C HIS A 46 -25.01 -17.09 1.23
N VAL A 47 -24.59 -17.26 2.49
CA VAL A 47 -25.38 -16.88 3.66
C VAL A 47 -25.25 -15.37 3.88
N PRO A 48 -26.34 -14.64 4.19
CA PRO A 48 -26.26 -13.22 4.50
C PRO A 48 -25.28 -12.93 5.64
N GLU A 49 -24.64 -11.77 5.58
CA GLU A 49 -23.54 -11.38 6.47
C GLU A 49 -23.89 -11.48 7.96
N GLU A 50 -25.09 -11.03 8.32
CA GLU A 50 -25.62 -11.07 9.70
C GLU A 50 -25.61 -12.49 10.29
N PHE A 51 -25.99 -13.51 9.50
CA PHE A 51 -25.99 -14.90 9.92
C PHE A 51 -24.59 -15.53 9.89
N ARG A 52 -23.70 -15.03 9.03
CA ARG A 52 -22.28 -15.45 9.04
C ARG A 52 -21.56 -14.95 10.28
N GLN A 53 -21.78 -13.71 10.69
CA GLN A 53 -21.15 -13.08 11.85
C GLN A 53 -21.46 -13.81 13.16
N GLN A 54 -22.61 -14.47 13.25
CA GLN A 54 -23.00 -15.28 14.41
C GLN A 54 -22.27 -16.63 14.50
N LYS A 55 -21.54 -17.04 13.45
CA LYS A 55 -20.82 -18.32 13.47
C LYS A 55 -19.58 -18.22 14.37
N ALA A 56 -19.42 -19.19 15.27
CA ALA A 56 -18.31 -19.24 16.23
C ALA A 56 -16.92 -19.08 15.57
N VAL A 57 -16.74 -19.66 14.37
CA VAL A 57 -15.48 -19.51 13.61
C VAL A 57 -15.21 -18.05 13.23
N VAL A 58 -16.24 -17.31 12.80
CA VAL A 58 -16.14 -15.90 12.41
C VAL A 58 -15.86 -15.04 13.64
N ILE A 59 -16.64 -15.21 14.71
CA ILE A 59 -16.46 -14.52 16.00
C ILE A 59 -15.04 -14.69 16.52
N SER A 60 -14.50 -15.92 16.49
CA SER A 60 -13.13 -16.20 16.98
C SER A 60 -12.04 -15.49 16.16
N VAL A 61 -12.24 -15.31 14.86
CA VAL A 61 -11.29 -14.61 13.98
C VAL A 61 -11.38 -13.11 14.22
N LEU A 62 -12.59 -12.57 14.31
CA LEU A 62 -12.85 -11.16 14.60
C LEU A 62 -12.27 -10.77 15.95
N ASN A 63 -12.53 -11.52 17.01
CA ASN A 63 -11.99 -11.23 18.35
C ASN A 63 -10.45 -11.15 18.32
N ARG A 64 -9.77 -12.12 17.68
CA ARG A 64 -8.31 -12.09 17.53
C ARG A 64 -7.81 -10.91 16.71
N TRP A 65 -8.59 -10.46 15.72
CA TRP A 65 -8.24 -9.28 14.92
C TRP A 65 -8.38 -8.00 15.76
N MET A 66 -9.47 -7.88 16.50
CA MET A 66 -9.77 -6.75 17.36
C MET A 66 -8.76 -6.62 18.50
N THR A 67 -8.36 -7.73 19.14
CA THR A 67 -7.28 -7.71 20.15
C THR A 67 -6.00 -7.13 19.57
N ARG A 68 -5.58 -7.58 18.38
CA ARG A 68 -4.37 -7.06 17.72
C ARG A 68 -4.49 -5.60 17.27
N ALA A 69 -5.68 -5.17 16.87
CA ALA A 69 -5.91 -3.79 16.51
C ALA A 69 -5.79 -2.88 17.76
N LYS A 70 -6.33 -3.31 18.91
CA LYS A 70 -6.16 -2.63 20.20
C LYS A 70 -4.70 -2.60 20.68
N GLU A 71 -3.97 -3.71 20.53
CA GLU A 71 -2.53 -3.77 20.85
C GLU A 71 -1.73 -2.76 20.00
N GLU A 72 -2.08 -2.60 18.72
CA GLU A 72 -1.43 -1.61 17.86
C GLU A 72 -1.81 -0.18 18.24
N ASP A 73 -3.09 0.08 18.54
CA ASP A 73 -3.53 1.39 18.99
C ASP A 73 -2.76 1.82 20.25
N LEU A 74 -2.60 0.92 21.22
CA LEU A 74 -1.78 1.13 22.41
C LEU A 74 -0.31 1.41 22.04
N ARG A 75 0.28 0.63 21.12
CA ARG A 75 1.66 0.83 20.65
C ARG A 75 1.86 2.19 19.98
N LEU A 76 0.85 2.69 19.29
CA LEU A 76 0.87 3.96 18.56
C LEU A 76 0.35 5.13 19.40
N ASN A 77 -0.06 4.90 20.65
CA ASN A 77 -0.72 5.89 21.50
C ASN A 77 -1.95 6.52 20.83
N ILE A 78 -2.77 5.68 20.20
CA ILE A 78 -3.99 6.07 19.51
C ILE A 78 -5.18 5.64 20.36
N GLU A 79 -6.03 6.60 20.72
CA GLU A 79 -7.28 6.33 21.42
C GLU A 79 -8.45 6.50 20.45
N ARG A 80 -9.28 5.47 20.34
CA ARG A 80 -10.51 5.51 19.55
C ARG A 80 -11.64 4.77 20.25
N PRO A 81 -12.88 5.29 20.19
CA PRO A 81 -14.04 4.62 20.79
C PRO A 81 -14.32 3.26 20.14
N TRP A 82 -14.18 3.19 18.81
CA TRP A 82 -14.43 1.98 18.02
C TRP A 82 -13.33 1.77 16.98
N ILE A 83 -13.16 0.52 16.56
CA ILE A 83 -12.23 0.12 15.51
C ILE A 83 -13.04 -0.10 14.23
N PRO A 84 -13.04 0.83 13.26
CA PRO A 84 -13.77 0.66 12.02
C PRO A 84 -13.20 -0.54 11.26
N THR A 85 -14.10 -1.39 10.77
CA THR A 85 -13.81 -2.71 10.22
C THR A 85 -14.71 -3.03 9.04
N ALA A 86 -14.17 -3.77 8.07
CA ALA A 86 -14.92 -4.37 6.98
C ALA A 86 -14.41 -5.78 6.72
N GLU A 87 -15.31 -6.74 6.85
CA GLU A 87 -14.97 -8.16 6.84
C GLU A 87 -14.80 -8.67 5.41
N ILE A 88 -13.77 -9.47 5.19
CA ILE A 88 -13.51 -10.11 3.89
C ILE A 88 -13.56 -11.62 4.08
N TYR A 89 -14.63 -12.19 3.55
CA TYR A 89 -14.88 -13.63 3.56
C TYR A 89 -14.15 -14.31 2.40
N ILE A 90 -13.34 -15.31 2.73
CA ILE A 90 -12.50 -16.05 1.79
C ILE A 90 -12.90 -17.54 1.87
N PRO A 91 -13.15 -18.23 0.75
CA PRO A 91 -13.46 -19.66 0.74
C PRO A 91 -12.31 -20.46 1.40
N HIS A 92 -12.66 -21.42 2.24
CA HIS A 92 -11.70 -22.29 2.92
C HIS A 92 -11.15 -23.41 2.00
N THR A 93 -10.57 -23.02 0.87
CA THR A 93 -9.93 -23.89 -0.12
C THR A 93 -8.41 -23.71 -0.11
N LEU A 94 -7.67 -24.55 -0.86
CA LEU A 94 -6.22 -24.35 -1.03
C LEU A 94 -5.92 -22.98 -1.67
N ARG A 95 -6.71 -22.57 -2.66
CA ARG A 95 -6.59 -21.26 -3.33
C ARG A 95 -6.91 -20.12 -2.37
N GLY A 96 -7.94 -20.27 -1.52
CA GLY A 96 -8.29 -19.30 -0.49
C GLY A 96 -7.25 -19.17 0.63
N LYS A 97 -6.63 -20.27 1.06
CA LYS A 97 -5.49 -20.23 1.99
C LYS A 97 -4.29 -19.48 1.40
N ARG A 98 -4.01 -19.68 0.10
CA ARG A 98 -2.95 -18.93 -0.61
C ARG A 98 -3.29 -17.44 -0.73
N PHE A 99 -4.53 -17.10 -1.08
CA PHE A 99 -5.02 -15.73 -1.08
C PHE A 99 -4.82 -15.06 0.27
N LEU A 100 -5.31 -15.69 1.35
CA LEU A 100 -5.15 -15.18 2.71
C LEU A 100 -3.69 -14.94 3.05
N LYS A 101 -2.81 -15.89 2.72
CA LYS A 101 -1.38 -15.78 2.99
C LYS A 101 -0.79 -14.55 2.29
N ILE A 102 -1.06 -14.36 1.00
CA ILE A 102 -0.52 -13.25 0.18
C ILE A 102 -1.06 -11.91 0.68
N ALA A 103 -2.39 -11.78 0.82
CA ALA A 103 -3.02 -10.55 1.30
C ALA A 103 -2.48 -10.14 2.67
N LYS A 104 -2.33 -11.12 3.59
CA LYS A 104 -1.81 -10.88 4.93
C LYS A 104 -0.34 -10.47 4.95
N VAL A 105 0.54 -11.08 4.16
CA VAL A 105 1.97 -10.74 4.19
C VAL A 105 2.25 -9.37 3.60
N ILE A 106 1.50 -8.96 2.57
CA ILE A 106 1.58 -7.61 2.00
C ILE A 106 0.98 -6.59 2.98
N GLY A 107 -0.23 -6.85 3.48
CA GLY A 107 -0.93 -5.93 4.38
C GLY A 107 -0.25 -5.70 5.73
N LYS A 108 0.64 -6.60 6.14
CA LYS A 108 1.41 -6.48 7.38
C LYS A 108 2.73 -5.74 7.23
N ILE A 109 3.13 -5.32 6.03
CA ILE A 109 4.44 -4.69 5.82
C ILE A 109 4.68 -3.53 6.80
N PRO A 110 3.79 -2.52 6.92
CA PRO A 110 4.01 -1.40 7.84
C PRO A 110 4.22 -1.83 9.30
N SER A 111 3.42 -2.77 9.80
CA SER A 111 3.51 -3.23 11.20
C SER A 111 4.71 -4.12 11.51
N THR A 112 5.44 -4.63 10.50
CA THR A 112 6.60 -5.51 10.71
C THR A 112 7.94 -4.78 10.78
N LEU A 113 7.94 -3.45 10.64
CA LEU A 113 9.15 -2.67 10.45
C LEU A 113 9.65 -1.95 11.72
N ASN A 114 9.04 -2.21 12.88
CA ASN A 114 9.41 -1.66 14.19
C ASN A 114 9.60 -0.13 14.19
N ILE A 115 8.81 0.58 13.39
CA ILE A 115 8.83 2.04 13.34
C ILE A 115 8.16 2.59 14.60
N VAL A 116 8.85 3.52 15.25
CA VAL A 116 8.37 4.27 16.41
C VAL A 116 8.07 5.70 15.98
N PRO A 117 6.79 6.13 16.00
CA PRO A 117 6.44 7.51 15.69
C PRO A 117 6.97 8.45 16.77
N LYS A 118 7.46 9.61 16.37
CA LYS A 118 7.94 10.70 17.24
C LYS A 118 6.80 11.61 17.72
N ASN A 119 5.66 11.59 17.04
CA ASN A 119 4.49 12.41 17.37
C ASN A 119 3.20 11.75 16.87
N GLN A 120 2.06 12.33 17.24
CA GLN A 120 0.73 11.78 16.94
C GLN A 120 0.41 11.77 15.44
N ASN A 121 0.82 12.78 14.68
CA ASN A 121 0.59 12.82 13.23
C ASN A 121 1.32 11.67 12.52
N GLN A 122 2.54 11.35 12.95
CA GLN A 122 3.27 10.19 12.44
C GLN A 122 2.57 8.87 12.80
N ALA A 123 1.99 8.76 14.01
CA ALA A 123 1.21 7.60 14.43
C ALA A 123 -0.04 7.41 13.56
N TYR A 124 -0.81 8.48 13.34
CA TYR A 124 -1.98 8.48 12.46
C TYR A 124 -1.62 8.15 11.01
N TRP A 125 -0.51 8.68 10.50
CA TRP A 125 -0.02 8.33 9.17
C TRP A 125 0.32 6.84 9.08
N LEU A 126 1.04 6.29 10.07
CA LEU A 126 1.43 4.88 10.08
C LEU A 126 0.21 3.95 10.11
N LEU A 127 -0.81 4.30 10.91
CA LEU A 127 -2.06 3.53 10.98
C LEU A 127 -2.88 3.64 9.67
N THR A 128 -2.95 4.84 9.07
CA THR A 128 -3.56 5.05 7.74
C THR A 128 -2.87 4.21 6.68
N MET A 129 -1.53 4.21 6.66
CA MET A 129 -0.75 3.41 5.73
C MET A 129 -0.98 1.91 5.95
N ARG A 130 -1.06 1.44 7.20
CA ARG A 130 -1.41 0.05 7.48
C ARG A 130 -2.72 -0.37 6.80
N TYR A 131 -3.78 0.42 6.94
CA TYR A 131 -5.06 0.13 6.28
C TYR A 131 -4.93 0.14 4.76
N PHE A 132 -4.20 1.11 4.20
CA PHE A 132 -3.94 1.16 2.76
C PHE A 132 -3.19 -0.09 2.28
N TRP A 133 -2.18 -0.55 3.02
CA TRP A 133 -1.44 -1.77 2.70
C TRP A 133 -2.30 -3.03 2.84
N GLN A 134 -3.23 -3.08 3.80
CA GLN A 134 -4.21 -4.17 3.88
C GLN A 134 -5.09 -4.23 2.63
N ALA A 135 -5.66 -3.10 2.22
CA ALA A 135 -6.46 -3.00 0.99
C ALA A 135 -5.65 -3.39 -0.25
N ARG A 136 -4.38 -2.94 -0.31
CA ARG A 136 -3.43 -3.26 -1.38
C ARG A 136 -3.12 -4.76 -1.43
N GLY A 137 -2.91 -5.38 -0.27
CA GLY A 137 -2.70 -6.83 -0.17
C GLY A 137 -3.90 -7.64 -0.66
N VAL A 138 -5.12 -7.21 -0.32
CA VAL A 138 -6.37 -7.82 -0.77
C VAL A 138 -6.50 -7.72 -2.29
N LEU A 139 -6.36 -6.51 -2.85
CA LEU A 139 -6.49 -6.31 -4.29
C LEU A 139 -5.39 -7.05 -5.06
N PHE A 140 -4.15 -7.05 -4.57
CA PHE A 140 -3.05 -7.80 -5.17
C PHE A 140 -3.35 -9.31 -5.19
N ALA A 141 -3.81 -9.87 -4.08
CA ALA A 141 -4.18 -11.29 -4.00
C ALA A 141 -5.38 -11.62 -4.90
N HIS A 142 -6.33 -10.69 -5.05
CA HIS A 142 -7.43 -10.83 -6.01
C HIS A 142 -6.92 -10.84 -7.45
N LYS A 143 -6.08 -9.88 -7.86
CA LYS A 143 -5.54 -9.88 -9.23
C LYS A 143 -4.70 -11.12 -9.56
N LEU A 144 -4.03 -11.69 -8.55
CA LEU A 144 -3.21 -12.89 -8.75
C LEU A 144 -4.02 -14.19 -8.74
N LEU A 145 -5.06 -14.28 -7.90
CA LEU A 145 -5.75 -15.54 -7.61
C LEU A 145 -7.26 -15.50 -7.82
N GLY A 146 -7.93 -14.37 -8.03
CA GLY A 146 -9.35 -14.28 -8.34
C GLY A 146 -10.28 -15.06 -7.40
N VAL A 147 -9.96 -15.11 -6.10
CA VAL A 147 -10.67 -15.97 -5.13
C VAL A 147 -11.95 -15.34 -4.61
N ILE A 148 -11.95 -14.02 -4.44
CA ILE A 148 -13.11 -13.24 -4.02
C ILE A 148 -13.58 -12.38 -5.21
N PRO A 149 -14.83 -11.90 -5.21
CA PRO A 149 -15.28 -10.88 -6.16
C PRO A 149 -14.32 -9.69 -6.19
N ASN A 150 -14.26 -8.99 -7.31
CA ASN A 150 -13.35 -7.86 -7.47
C ASN A 150 -13.62 -6.81 -6.37
N PRO A 151 -12.66 -6.55 -5.48
CA PRO A 151 -12.91 -5.73 -4.31
C PRO A 151 -13.11 -4.24 -4.65
N ILE A 152 -12.74 -3.80 -5.86
CA ILE A 152 -12.84 -2.41 -6.33
C ILE A 152 -13.91 -2.19 -7.41
N GLU A 153 -14.66 -3.22 -7.81
CA GLU A 153 -15.81 -3.05 -8.71
C GLU A 153 -16.99 -2.39 -8.00
N GLU A 154 -18.03 -2.05 -8.77
CA GLU A 154 -19.30 -1.61 -8.22
C GLU A 154 -19.82 -2.67 -7.23
N GLN A 155 -20.25 -2.24 -6.04
CA GLN A 155 -20.61 -3.12 -4.91
C GLN A 155 -19.45 -3.94 -4.30
N GLY A 156 -18.21 -3.80 -4.78
CA GLY A 156 -17.02 -4.40 -4.20
C GLY A 156 -16.77 -3.91 -2.78
N VAL A 157 -16.17 -4.77 -1.94
CA VAL A 157 -15.98 -4.47 -0.51
C VAL A 157 -15.21 -3.18 -0.26
N LEU A 158 -14.21 -2.84 -1.08
CA LEU A 158 -13.44 -1.60 -0.90
C LEU A 158 -14.18 -0.39 -1.45
N SER A 159 -14.90 -0.52 -2.57
CA SER A 159 -15.69 0.56 -3.17
C SER A 159 -16.83 1.05 -2.28
N ARG A 160 -17.32 0.19 -1.36
CA ARG A 160 -18.32 0.59 -0.35
C ARG A 160 -17.77 1.52 0.73
N TYR A 161 -16.46 1.56 0.92
CA TYR A 161 -15.85 2.21 2.08
C TYR A 161 -14.79 3.24 1.74
N LEU A 162 -14.19 3.20 0.56
CA LEU A 162 -13.13 4.13 0.15
C LEU A 162 -13.67 5.12 -0.88
N PRO A 163 -13.19 6.36 -0.88
CA PRO A 163 -13.52 7.31 -1.93
C PRO A 163 -12.93 6.88 -3.28
N ASP A 164 -13.55 7.29 -4.39
CA ASP A 164 -13.15 6.92 -5.75
C ASP A 164 -11.68 7.21 -6.06
N THR A 165 -11.16 8.32 -5.53
CA THR A 165 -9.74 8.68 -5.67
C THR A 165 -8.81 7.66 -5.02
N SER A 166 -9.17 7.17 -3.82
CA SER A 166 -8.43 6.09 -3.15
C SER A 166 -8.55 4.78 -3.90
N ILE A 167 -9.72 4.45 -4.48
CA ILE A 167 -9.90 3.25 -5.30
C ILE A 167 -9.01 3.29 -6.54
N LYS A 168 -9.01 4.40 -7.28
CA LYS A 168 -8.15 4.61 -8.44
C LYS A 168 -6.67 4.51 -8.08
N ASN A 169 -6.26 5.13 -6.97
CA ASN A 169 -4.89 5.06 -6.49
C ASN A 169 -4.48 3.63 -6.10
N LEU A 170 -5.38 2.90 -5.45
CA LEU A 170 -5.18 1.51 -5.06
C LEU A 170 -5.03 0.60 -6.30
N GLU A 171 -5.83 0.82 -7.33
CA GLU A 171 -5.74 0.09 -8.59
C GLU A 171 -4.39 0.31 -9.26
N LEU A 172 -3.99 1.58 -9.42
CA LEU A 172 -2.73 1.97 -10.06
C LEU A 172 -1.52 1.39 -9.32
N ILE A 173 -1.45 1.52 -7.99
CA ILE A 173 -0.31 0.98 -7.23
C ILE A 173 -0.27 -0.55 -7.29
N THR A 174 -1.42 -1.21 -7.27
CA THR A 174 -1.49 -2.68 -7.32
C THR A 174 -1.13 -3.20 -8.72
N ASN A 175 -1.42 -2.44 -9.79
CA ASN A 175 -0.96 -2.77 -11.14
C ASN A 175 0.56 -2.69 -11.25
N ILE A 176 1.19 -1.66 -10.64
CA ILE A 176 2.65 -1.56 -10.57
C ILE A 176 3.24 -2.76 -9.85
N ASP A 177 2.66 -3.13 -8.70
CA ASP A 177 3.11 -4.28 -7.93
C ASP A 177 2.99 -5.59 -8.66
N LEU A 178 1.87 -5.82 -9.33
CA LEU A 178 1.64 -7.05 -10.08
C LEU A 178 2.65 -7.16 -11.21
N ALA A 179 2.87 -6.07 -11.97
CA ALA A 179 3.85 -6.05 -13.04
C ALA A 179 5.28 -6.27 -12.49
N CYS A 180 5.63 -5.64 -11.37
CA CYS A 180 6.90 -5.88 -10.67
C CYS A 180 7.04 -7.35 -10.25
N PHE A 181 6.03 -7.94 -9.60
CA PHE A 181 6.06 -9.33 -9.17
C PHE A 181 6.20 -10.31 -10.35
N LEU A 182 5.43 -10.13 -11.42
CA LEU A 182 5.52 -10.96 -12.63
C LEU A 182 6.90 -10.86 -13.29
N LEU A 183 7.46 -9.65 -13.33
CA LEU A 183 8.80 -9.41 -13.82
C LEU A 183 9.87 -10.11 -12.95
N LEU A 184 9.73 -10.11 -11.62
CA LEU A 184 10.63 -10.85 -10.72
C LEU A 184 10.50 -12.38 -10.90
N VAL A 185 9.28 -12.88 -11.10
CA VAL A 185 9.04 -14.31 -11.39
C VAL A 185 9.75 -14.70 -12.69
N ARG A 186 9.60 -13.92 -13.76
CA ARG A 186 10.22 -14.21 -15.05
C ARG A 186 11.73 -13.99 -15.05
N GLY A 187 12.19 -12.96 -14.34
CA GLY A 187 13.57 -12.53 -14.26
C GLY A 187 14.43 -13.28 -13.23
N GLY A 188 13.83 -14.14 -12.40
CA GLY A 188 14.48 -14.70 -11.22
C GLY A 188 15.79 -15.47 -11.49
N ARG A 189 15.92 -16.12 -12.65
CA ARG A 189 17.19 -16.79 -13.04
C ARG A 189 18.32 -15.78 -13.22
N TYR A 190 18.06 -14.67 -13.92
CA TYR A 190 19.05 -13.62 -14.17
C TYR A 190 19.51 -12.98 -12.85
N ILE A 191 18.56 -12.67 -11.96
CA ILE A 191 18.86 -12.09 -10.65
C ILE A 191 19.76 -13.03 -9.84
N ARG A 192 19.45 -14.33 -9.78
CA ARG A 192 20.26 -15.30 -9.04
C ARG A 192 21.66 -15.47 -9.61
N ASN A 193 21.76 -15.57 -10.94
CA ASN A 193 23.06 -15.69 -11.61
C ASN A 193 23.92 -14.46 -11.37
N TRP A 194 23.36 -13.26 -11.54
CA TRP A 194 24.08 -12.02 -11.29
C TRP A 194 24.54 -11.89 -9.84
N ALA A 195 23.68 -12.27 -8.88
CA ALA A 195 24.04 -12.25 -7.46
C ALA A 195 25.22 -13.18 -7.17
N ALA A 196 25.23 -14.39 -7.75
CA ALA A 196 26.33 -15.33 -7.63
C ALA A 196 27.63 -14.77 -8.24
N THR A 197 27.56 -14.23 -9.46
CA THR A 197 28.73 -13.63 -10.14
C THR A 197 29.32 -12.46 -9.37
N ASN A 198 28.48 -11.61 -8.78
CA ASN A 198 28.92 -10.42 -8.02
C ASN A 198 29.16 -10.71 -6.53
N LYS A 199 29.13 -11.98 -6.10
CA LYS A 199 29.28 -12.40 -4.69
C LYS A 199 28.29 -11.72 -3.73
N ILE A 200 27.10 -11.37 -4.22
CA ILE A 200 26.02 -10.79 -3.43
C ILE A 200 25.16 -11.90 -2.86
N ARG A 201 24.94 -11.89 -1.54
CA ARG A 201 24.11 -12.89 -0.85
C ARG A 201 22.65 -12.82 -1.33
N TYR A 202 22.13 -13.93 -1.85
CA TYR A 202 20.72 -14.09 -2.26
C TYR A 202 19.94 -14.96 -1.24
N PRO A 203 19.29 -14.38 -0.22
CA PRO A 203 18.64 -15.14 0.86
C PRO A 203 17.19 -15.57 0.55
N PHE A 204 16.69 -15.36 -0.67
CA PHE A 204 15.27 -15.53 -0.98
C PHE A 204 14.95 -16.94 -1.45
N LYS A 205 13.89 -17.54 -0.89
CA LYS A 205 13.44 -18.89 -1.27
C LYS A 205 12.47 -18.85 -2.46
N SER A 206 11.81 -17.71 -2.67
CA SER A 206 10.82 -17.50 -3.73
C SER A 206 10.84 -16.07 -4.28
N PRO A 207 10.30 -15.83 -5.50
CA PRO A 207 10.09 -14.47 -6.01
C PRO A 207 9.23 -13.60 -5.09
N MET A 208 8.29 -14.21 -4.36
CA MET A 208 7.45 -13.51 -3.38
C MET A 208 8.30 -12.98 -2.21
N ASP A 209 9.32 -13.70 -1.76
CA ASP A 209 10.20 -13.23 -0.68
C ASP A 209 11.02 -12.01 -1.11
N LEU A 210 11.53 -12.03 -2.35
CA LEU A 210 12.23 -10.88 -2.94
C LEU A 210 11.28 -9.69 -3.12
N PHE A 211 10.09 -9.92 -3.66
CA PHE A 211 9.05 -8.90 -3.80
C PHE A 211 8.73 -8.25 -2.44
N LEU A 212 8.48 -9.05 -1.40
CA LEU A 212 8.21 -8.52 -0.05
C LEU A 212 9.42 -7.76 0.52
N LYS A 213 10.66 -8.15 0.21
CA LYS A 213 11.85 -7.40 0.61
C LYS A 213 11.90 -6.02 -0.06
N ILE A 214 11.64 -5.96 -1.37
CA ILE A 214 11.57 -4.72 -2.15
C ILE A 214 10.49 -3.80 -1.57
N GLN A 215 9.29 -4.33 -1.33
CA GLN A 215 8.16 -3.55 -0.79
C GLN A 215 8.43 -3.02 0.62
N ARG A 216 9.07 -3.81 1.49
CA ARG A 216 9.52 -3.35 2.82
C ARG A 216 10.54 -2.22 2.73
N GLN A 217 11.53 -2.34 1.84
CA GLN A 217 12.52 -1.28 1.64
C GLN A 217 11.89 -0.02 1.06
N SER A 218 10.96 -0.16 0.10
CA SER A 218 10.19 0.95 -0.44
C SER A 218 9.42 1.68 0.66
N PHE A 219 8.75 0.95 1.56
CA PHE A 219 8.04 1.56 2.69
C PHE A 219 8.98 2.32 3.63
N LEU A 220 10.13 1.74 3.98
CA LEU A 220 11.13 2.40 4.82
C LEU A 220 11.70 3.67 4.19
N LEU A 221 11.94 3.67 2.88
CA LEU A 221 12.37 4.86 2.16
C LEU A 221 11.27 5.93 2.18
N SER A 222 10.01 5.56 1.94
CA SER A 222 8.88 6.50 2.05
C SER A 222 8.71 7.07 3.47
N TRP A 223 8.96 6.26 4.50
CA TRP A 223 8.97 6.74 5.89
C TRP A 223 10.08 7.76 6.12
N LYS A 224 11.30 7.44 5.70
CA LYS A 224 12.50 8.27 5.89
C LYS A 224 12.43 9.64 5.21
N VAL A 225 11.92 9.65 3.98
CA VAL A 225 11.80 10.86 3.14
C VAL A 225 10.53 11.64 3.48
N GLY A 226 9.50 10.98 4.01
CA GLY A 226 8.25 11.62 4.41
C GLY A 226 8.19 11.85 5.92
N PRO A 227 7.41 11.07 6.68
CA PRO A 227 7.16 11.32 8.10
C PRO A 227 8.38 11.52 9.00
N ASP A 228 9.47 10.76 8.80
CA ASP A 228 10.68 10.86 9.62
C ASP A 228 11.46 12.16 9.36
N ASP A 229 11.32 12.69 8.13
CA ASP A 229 12.00 13.87 7.62
C ASP A 229 13.52 13.80 7.85
N SER A 230 14.10 12.64 7.55
CA SER A 230 15.51 12.33 7.83
C SER A 230 16.48 12.78 6.73
N GLU A 231 15.95 13.14 5.55
CA GLU A 231 16.72 13.71 4.44
C GLU A 231 16.52 15.24 4.45
N LEU A 232 17.62 15.99 4.53
CA LEU A 232 17.64 17.44 4.82
C LEU A 232 16.95 18.31 3.76
N ASP A 233 16.78 17.81 2.54
CA ASP A 233 16.21 18.57 1.42
C ASP A 233 14.85 18.01 1.00
N TRP A 234 13.78 18.61 1.53
CA TRP A 234 12.43 18.33 1.03
C TRP A 234 12.32 18.68 -0.46
N LEU A 235 11.99 17.69 -1.28
CA LEU A 235 11.76 17.90 -2.72
C LEU A 235 10.37 18.48 -2.95
N SER A 236 10.29 19.61 -3.67
CA SER A 236 9.01 20.12 -4.17
C SER A 236 8.27 19.10 -5.02
N ASN A 237 6.94 19.19 -5.10
CA ASN A 237 6.14 18.29 -5.94
C ASN A 237 6.58 18.29 -7.41
N ALA A 238 7.10 19.42 -7.92
CA ALA A 238 7.70 19.51 -9.25
C ALA A 238 8.97 18.66 -9.36
N GLN A 239 9.92 18.82 -8.42
CA GLN A 239 11.14 18.01 -8.38
C GLN A 239 10.84 16.51 -8.21
N GLN A 240 9.84 16.15 -7.41
CA GLN A 240 9.40 14.75 -7.28
C GLN A 240 8.93 14.19 -8.63
N ARG A 241 8.06 14.91 -9.34
CA ARG A 241 7.57 14.53 -10.69
C ARG A 241 8.71 14.41 -11.70
N ASP A 242 9.64 15.35 -11.68
CA ASP A 242 10.80 15.36 -12.58
C ASP A 242 11.71 14.17 -12.29
N ASN A 243 11.97 13.87 -11.02
CA ASN A 243 12.74 12.71 -10.60
C ASN A 243 12.08 11.40 -11.04
N ILE A 244 10.76 11.24 -10.85
CA ILE A 244 10.03 10.04 -11.29
C ILE A 244 10.04 9.93 -12.82
N SER A 245 9.85 11.03 -13.53
CA SER A 245 9.87 11.06 -15.00
C SER A 245 11.24 10.74 -15.56
N ALA A 246 12.30 11.25 -14.93
CA ALA A 246 13.69 10.94 -15.25
C ALA A 246 13.97 9.44 -15.04
N ARG A 247 13.53 8.86 -13.92
CA ARG A 247 13.66 7.42 -13.63
C ARG A 247 12.95 6.58 -14.69
N ILE A 248 11.69 6.89 -15.02
CA ILE A 248 10.93 6.18 -16.06
C ILE A 248 11.64 6.28 -17.41
N ARG A 249 12.18 7.46 -17.76
CA ARG A 249 12.94 7.67 -18.98
C ARG A 249 14.18 6.79 -19.01
N LEU A 250 14.94 6.71 -17.91
CA LEU A 250 16.13 5.86 -17.82
C LEU A 250 15.77 4.38 -17.97
N LEU A 251 14.67 3.91 -17.36
CA LEU A 251 14.22 2.52 -17.45
C LEU A 251 13.72 2.13 -18.85
N LYS A 252 13.20 3.09 -19.64
CA LYS A 252 12.72 2.87 -21.02
C LYS A 252 13.82 2.68 -22.05
N GLN A 253 15.04 3.08 -21.76
CA GLN A 253 16.09 3.13 -22.78
C GLN A 253 16.70 1.75 -23.02
N LYS A 254 16.75 1.37 -24.31
CA LYS A 254 17.21 0.06 -24.82
C LYS A 254 18.61 -0.34 -24.35
N ARG A 255 19.51 0.63 -24.20
CA ARG A 255 20.79 0.52 -23.49
C ARG A 255 20.92 1.72 -22.57
N TRP A 256 21.77 1.64 -21.56
CA TRP A 256 22.39 2.86 -21.04
C TRP A 256 23.17 3.49 -22.20
N LEU A 257 22.50 4.26 -23.05
CA LEU A 257 23.04 4.81 -24.29
C LEU A 257 24.46 5.36 -24.03
N GLU A 258 25.47 4.67 -24.58
CA GLU A 258 26.70 5.28 -25.08
C GLU A 258 26.49 5.54 -26.57
N PRO A 259 26.07 6.76 -26.93
CA PRO A 259 26.40 7.29 -28.23
C PRO A 259 27.17 8.59 -28.05
N ALA A 260 28.11 8.83 -28.96
CA ALA A 260 29.13 9.88 -28.96
C ALA A 260 28.63 11.36 -28.93
N ALA A 261 27.38 11.64 -28.56
CA ALA A 261 26.77 12.97 -28.56
C ALA A 261 25.79 13.21 -27.38
N VAL A 262 26.02 12.56 -26.23
CA VAL A 262 25.18 12.76 -25.04
C VAL A 262 25.65 13.99 -24.25
N ARG A 263 24.73 14.92 -23.97
CA ARG A 263 24.99 16.11 -23.14
C ARG A 263 25.38 15.71 -21.72
N GLN A 264 26.42 16.32 -21.16
CA GLN A 264 26.95 16.07 -19.81
C GLN A 264 25.89 15.91 -18.69
N PRO A 265 24.83 16.74 -18.61
CA PRO A 265 23.84 16.64 -17.54
C PRO A 265 23.08 15.30 -17.52
N TYR A 266 22.98 14.64 -18.67
CA TYR A 266 22.33 13.33 -18.74
C TYR A 266 23.22 12.23 -18.17
N LEU A 267 24.53 12.28 -18.41
CA LEU A 267 25.48 11.27 -17.91
C LEU A 267 25.53 11.31 -16.38
N GLU A 268 25.55 12.51 -15.81
CA GLU A 268 25.49 12.74 -14.36
C GLU A 268 24.20 12.16 -13.75
N MET A 269 23.04 12.47 -14.35
CA MET A 269 21.76 11.93 -13.90
C MET A 269 21.68 10.40 -14.01
N LYS A 270 22.23 9.81 -15.08
CA LYS A 270 22.35 8.34 -15.22
C LYS A 270 23.20 7.75 -14.10
N GLN A 271 24.39 8.31 -13.87
CA GLN A 271 25.33 7.79 -12.88
C GLN A 271 24.74 7.89 -11.48
N ALA A 272 24.18 9.05 -11.12
CA ALA A 272 23.50 9.24 -9.85
C ALA A 272 22.36 8.23 -9.63
N TYR A 273 21.61 7.88 -10.68
CA TYR A 273 20.56 6.87 -10.56
C TYR A 273 21.13 5.44 -10.40
N VAL A 274 22.21 5.09 -11.09
CA VAL A 274 22.90 3.80 -10.89
C VAL A 274 23.43 3.69 -9.47
N ASP A 275 24.12 4.73 -8.99
CA ASP A 275 24.69 4.78 -7.65
C ASP A 275 23.59 4.64 -6.59
N PHE A 276 22.47 5.35 -6.76
CA PHE A 276 21.29 5.18 -5.92
C PHE A 276 20.79 3.72 -5.91
N LEU A 277 20.61 3.10 -7.08
CA LEU A 277 20.14 1.70 -7.18
C LEU A 277 21.13 0.70 -6.55
N GLN A 278 22.42 1.01 -6.54
CA GLN A 278 23.43 0.19 -5.87
C GLN A 278 23.36 0.35 -4.34
N GLN A 279 23.20 1.59 -3.85
CA GLN A 279 23.14 1.90 -2.42
C GLN A 279 21.89 1.30 -1.75
N VAL A 280 20.75 1.27 -2.43
CA VAL A 280 19.48 0.73 -1.89
C VAL A 280 19.37 -0.80 -1.93
N SER A 281 20.45 -1.50 -2.27
CA SER A 281 20.56 -2.97 -2.23
C SER A 281 19.46 -3.67 -3.05
N TRP A 282 18.80 -4.70 -2.51
CA TRP A 282 17.77 -5.48 -3.21
C TRP A 282 16.58 -4.68 -3.74
N TYR A 283 16.33 -3.45 -3.26
CA TYR A 283 15.34 -2.54 -3.83
C TYR A 283 15.76 -2.04 -5.23
N GLY A 284 17.06 -1.89 -5.48
CA GLY A 284 17.60 -1.41 -6.76
C GLY A 284 18.30 -2.49 -7.60
N TYR A 285 18.91 -3.51 -6.98
CA TYR A 285 19.63 -4.56 -7.69
C TYR A 285 18.80 -5.27 -8.75
N TRP A 286 17.54 -5.59 -8.46
CA TRP A 286 16.69 -6.27 -9.43
C TRP A 286 16.43 -5.43 -10.69
N LEU A 287 16.34 -4.10 -10.56
CA LEU A 287 16.22 -3.19 -11.70
C LEU A 287 17.52 -3.13 -12.51
N LEU A 288 18.66 -3.04 -11.82
CA LEU A 288 19.98 -3.04 -12.47
C LEU A 288 20.16 -4.31 -13.31
N VAL A 289 19.89 -5.48 -12.72
CA VAL A 289 20.08 -6.77 -13.39
C VAL A 289 19.13 -6.97 -14.55
N LEU A 290 17.83 -6.80 -14.31
CA LEU A 290 16.84 -7.16 -15.33
C LEU A 290 16.86 -6.21 -16.52
N ARG A 291 17.29 -4.96 -16.32
CA ARG A 291 17.51 -4.01 -17.41
C ARG A 291 18.54 -4.52 -18.40
N ASP A 292 19.68 -5.04 -17.94
CA ASP A 292 20.77 -5.48 -18.83
C ASP A 292 20.37 -6.68 -19.70
N HIS A 293 19.32 -7.40 -19.30
CA HIS A 293 18.77 -8.55 -20.04
C HIS A 293 17.59 -8.21 -20.95
N PHE A 294 17.17 -6.95 -21.00
CA PHE A 294 16.16 -6.44 -21.94
C PHE A 294 16.67 -6.39 -23.41
N ASP A 295 18.00 -6.37 -23.61
CA ASP A 295 18.67 -6.09 -24.90
C ASP A 295 19.05 -7.34 -25.74
N ASN A 296 18.55 -8.53 -25.42
CA ASN A 296 18.85 -9.70 -26.27
C ASN A 296 18.12 -9.59 -27.62
N LYS A 297 18.85 -9.78 -28.74
CA LYS A 297 18.49 -9.62 -30.17
C LYS A 297 17.11 -10.15 -30.67
N HIS A 298 16.30 -10.78 -29.81
CA HIS A 298 14.97 -11.30 -30.10
C HIS A 298 13.89 -10.63 -29.24
N TRP A 299 13.86 -9.29 -29.30
CA TRP A 299 13.03 -8.42 -28.46
C TRP A 299 11.51 -8.71 -28.53
N GLU A 300 11.00 -9.15 -29.69
CA GLU A 300 9.57 -9.51 -29.89
C GLU A 300 9.20 -10.88 -29.34
N LYS A 301 10.19 -11.76 -29.12
CA LYS A 301 9.96 -13.16 -28.70
C LYS A 301 10.38 -13.45 -27.25
N ASN A 302 10.96 -12.47 -26.55
CA ASN A 302 11.41 -12.65 -25.18
C ASN A 302 10.31 -12.25 -24.18
N LEU A 303 9.68 -13.21 -23.52
CA LEU A 303 8.69 -12.95 -22.47
C LEU A 303 9.15 -12.00 -21.34
N LEU A 304 10.47 -11.85 -21.12
CA LEU A 304 10.99 -10.87 -20.16
C LEU A 304 10.80 -9.41 -20.64
N SER A 305 10.91 -9.15 -21.95
CA SER A 305 10.75 -7.79 -22.50
C SER A 305 9.31 -7.30 -22.38
N ALA A 306 8.33 -8.19 -22.61
CA ALA A 306 6.91 -7.90 -22.41
C ALA A 306 6.63 -7.49 -20.96
N HIS A 307 7.06 -8.30 -19.98
CA HIS A 307 6.87 -7.98 -18.56
C HIS A 307 7.64 -6.73 -18.10
N TRP A 308 8.81 -6.46 -18.68
CA TRP A 308 9.52 -5.20 -18.44
C TRP A 308 8.71 -4.00 -18.91
N GLN A 309 8.11 -4.11 -20.10
CA GLN A 309 7.31 -3.04 -20.65
C GLN A 309 5.98 -2.86 -19.92
N ASP A 310 5.35 -3.94 -19.46
CA ASP A 310 4.18 -3.87 -18.57
C ASP A 310 4.51 -3.12 -17.28
N TYR A 311 5.67 -3.41 -16.66
CA TYR A 311 6.13 -2.71 -15.46
C TYR A 311 6.34 -1.21 -15.73
N ILE A 312 7.00 -0.85 -16.82
CA ILE A 312 7.21 0.55 -17.20
C ILE A 312 5.89 1.27 -17.49
N ASN A 313 4.96 0.60 -18.18
CA ASN A 313 3.65 1.17 -18.50
C ASN A 313 2.84 1.41 -17.22
N ALA A 314 2.81 0.43 -16.32
CA ALA A 314 2.17 0.56 -15.01
C ALA A 314 2.81 1.70 -14.20
N LEU A 315 4.15 1.77 -14.15
CA LEU A 315 4.87 2.83 -13.44
C LEU A 315 4.58 4.22 -14.02
N LYS A 316 4.50 4.34 -15.34
CA LYS A 316 4.10 5.59 -16.01
C LYS A 316 2.66 5.99 -15.67
N ALA A 317 1.74 5.03 -15.66
CA ALA A 317 0.33 5.29 -15.34
C ALA A 317 0.16 5.74 -13.88
N GLY A 318 0.90 5.14 -12.94
CA GLY A 318 0.83 5.47 -11.51
C GLY A 318 1.88 6.47 -11.03
N LYS A 319 2.54 7.24 -11.92
CA LYS A 319 3.64 8.14 -11.52
C LYS A 319 3.25 9.16 -10.45
N GLU A 320 2.01 9.66 -10.49
CA GLU A 320 1.52 10.68 -9.54
C GLU A 320 1.33 10.12 -8.13
N LEU A 321 1.27 8.79 -7.96
CA LEU A 321 1.17 8.15 -6.65
C LEU A 321 2.42 8.33 -5.78
N PHE A 322 3.55 8.59 -6.42
CA PHE A 322 4.84 8.79 -5.74
C PHE A 322 5.13 10.26 -5.47
N VAL A 323 4.22 11.16 -5.86
CA VAL A 323 4.26 12.56 -5.46
C VAL A 323 3.58 12.65 -4.10
N SER A 324 4.34 13.00 -3.06
CA SER A 324 3.81 13.09 -1.71
C SER A 324 2.70 14.12 -1.63
N GLU A 325 1.57 13.70 -1.08
CA GLU A 325 0.46 14.62 -0.83
C GLU A 325 0.77 15.57 0.34
N PHE A 326 1.58 15.12 1.29
CA PHE A 326 2.05 15.90 2.44
C PHE A 326 3.46 16.42 2.20
N ASP A 327 3.68 17.67 2.56
CA ASP A 327 4.99 18.29 2.76
C ASP A 327 5.36 18.10 4.24
N TRP A 328 6.23 17.13 4.54
CA TRP A 328 6.63 16.85 5.93
C TRP A 328 7.78 17.76 6.33
N ARG A 329 7.62 18.46 7.47
CA ARG A 329 8.65 19.37 8.01
C ARG A 329 8.77 19.18 9.50
N GLY A 330 9.96 18.82 9.98
CA GLY A 330 10.18 18.50 11.39
C GLY A 330 9.25 17.40 11.90
N GLY A 331 8.89 16.46 11.01
CA GLY A 331 7.92 15.39 11.30
C GLY A 331 6.46 15.83 11.43
N GLN A 332 6.10 17.04 10.97
CA GLN A 332 4.72 17.53 10.91
C GLN A 332 4.25 17.62 9.45
N PRO A 333 3.00 17.25 9.12
CA PRO A 333 2.51 17.30 7.75
C PRO A 333 1.95 18.68 7.40
N TYR A 334 2.25 19.13 6.19
CA TYR A 334 1.72 20.34 5.58
C TYR A 334 1.11 20.00 4.23
N LYS A 335 0.17 20.82 3.76
CA LYS A 335 -0.38 20.73 2.40
C LYS A 335 -0.48 22.12 1.79
N THR A 336 -0.49 22.20 0.47
CA THR A 336 -0.75 23.45 -0.25
C THR A 336 -2.25 23.63 -0.40
N LYS A 337 -2.79 24.74 0.11
CA LYS A 337 -4.19 25.13 -0.14
C LYS A 337 -4.33 25.60 -1.58
N THR A 338 -5.55 25.68 -2.11
CA THR A 338 -5.85 26.14 -3.48
C THR A 338 -5.18 27.48 -3.83
N THR A 339 -4.86 28.31 -2.82
CA THR A 339 -4.24 29.63 -2.94
C THR A 339 -2.70 29.64 -2.84
N SER A 340 -2.02 28.53 -3.16
CA SER A 340 -0.55 28.37 -3.11
C SER A 340 0.08 28.47 -1.70
N LYS A 341 -0.70 28.82 -0.68
CA LYS A 341 -0.25 28.89 0.71
C LYS A 341 -0.12 27.48 1.28
N VAL A 342 1.08 27.17 1.78
CA VAL A 342 1.34 25.94 2.53
C VAL A 342 0.84 26.13 3.96
N GLN A 343 0.00 25.20 4.44
CA GLN A 343 -0.60 25.24 5.76
C GLN A 343 -0.44 23.87 6.43
N ARG A 344 -0.28 23.87 7.76
CA ARG A 344 -0.17 22.65 8.54
C ARG A 344 -1.49 21.88 8.48
N VAL A 345 -1.36 20.56 8.49
CA VAL A 345 -2.46 19.61 8.53
C VAL A 345 -2.25 18.74 9.77
N GLU A 346 -3.34 18.38 10.44
CA GLU A 346 -3.30 17.48 11.58
C GLU A 346 -4.26 16.32 11.36
N GLY A 347 -3.85 15.14 11.81
CA GLY A 347 -4.74 14.00 11.89
C GLY A 347 -5.64 14.13 13.11
N PHE A 348 -6.90 13.76 12.97
CA PHE A 348 -7.84 13.64 14.09
C PHE A 348 -8.66 12.35 13.95
N ILE A 349 -9.17 11.85 15.07
CA ILE A 349 -10.04 10.68 15.11
C ILE A 349 -11.47 11.15 15.34
N ASP A 350 -12.39 10.73 14.47
CA ASP A 350 -13.81 11.02 14.65
C ASP A 350 -14.47 10.10 15.70
N LEU A 351 -15.73 10.38 16.00
CA LEU A 351 -16.49 9.58 16.96
C LEU A 351 -16.57 8.10 16.56
N LEU A 352 -16.57 7.79 15.27
CA LEU A 352 -16.65 6.42 14.74
C LEU A 352 -15.27 5.72 14.69
N GLY A 353 -14.20 6.40 15.09
CA GLY A 353 -12.84 5.87 15.13
C GLY A 353 -12.08 5.94 13.80
N TYR A 354 -12.57 6.71 12.81
CA TYR A 354 -11.86 6.96 11.56
C TYR A 354 -10.83 8.07 11.72
N ILE A 355 -9.71 7.94 11.01
CA ILE A 355 -8.68 8.98 10.94
C ILE A 355 -8.97 9.89 9.75
N HIS A 356 -8.98 11.18 10.03
CA HIS A 356 -9.17 12.25 9.05
C HIS A 356 -8.04 13.27 9.14
N TRP A 357 -7.73 13.93 8.03
CA TRP A 357 -6.67 14.95 7.95
C TRP A 357 -7.29 16.33 7.71
N VAL A 358 -7.10 17.26 8.65
CA VAL A 358 -7.74 18.60 8.63
C VAL A 358 -6.73 19.72 8.64
N TRP A 359 -7.09 20.80 7.97
CA TRP A 359 -6.33 22.05 8.01
C TRP A 359 -6.45 22.69 9.40
N THR A 360 -5.31 23.13 9.95
CA THR A 360 -5.25 23.88 11.21
C THR A 360 -5.25 25.38 10.98
#